data_AF-A0A820PTI3-F1
#
_entry.id   AF-A0A820PTI3-F1
#
_cell.length_a   1.000
_cell.length_b   1.000
_cell.length_c   1.000
_cell.angle_alpha   90.00
_cell.angle_beta   90.00
_cell.angle_gamma   90.00
#
_symmetry.space_group_name_H-M   'P 1'
#
loop_
_entity.id
_entity.type
_entity.pdbx_description
1 polymer ?
#
loop_
_entity_poly.entity_id
_entity_poly.type
_entity_poly.pdbx_seq_one_letter_code
_entity_poly.pdbx_strand_id
1 'polypeptide(L)'
;MDLPVASDRSFGGQYGWVSPFIIEVRRYLDLHPDELPSKQPDMIPLLVEKAAQGIIEEGKQIGKQLEAEELASILREKKNKGIEEVWQCCAYLYSLESFLYKTLNANMRLVGNKEEEHIWRNKVQTLGPFSLLLWDDPYNKKVKPNIVLYRG
;
A
#
# COMPACT_ATOMS: atom_id res chain seq x y z
N MET A 1 4.20 18.71 15.90
CA MET A 1 4.02 17.86 17.10
C MET A 1 2.91 16.89 16.77
N ASP A 2 3.23 15.60 16.66
CA ASP A 2 2.26 14.55 16.38
C ASP A 2 1.55 14.18 17.67
N LEU A 3 0.28 14.55 17.78
CA LEU A 3 -0.59 14.23 18.92
C LEU A 3 -1.19 12.82 18.76
N PRO A 4 -1.44 12.09 19.86
CA PRO A 4 -2.05 10.75 19.81
C PRO A 4 -3.53 10.82 19.40
N VAL A 5 -3.97 9.80 18.68
CA VAL A 5 -5.28 9.69 18.02
C VAL A 5 -6.40 9.40 19.01
N ALA A 6 -7.47 10.21 19.00
CA ALA A 6 -8.70 9.97 19.75
C ALA A 6 -9.60 8.93 19.05
N SER A 7 -10.36 8.16 19.84
CA SER A 7 -11.10 6.96 19.45
C SER A 7 -12.38 7.21 18.62
N ASP A 8 -12.63 8.43 18.17
CA ASP A 8 -13.92 8.89 17.62
C ASP A 8 -13.89 9.31 16.14
N ARG A 9 -12.83 9.00 15.37
CA ARG A 9 -12.69 9.46 13.96
C ARG A 9 -12.38 8.35 12.95
N SER A 10 -13.15 8.33 11.86
CA SER A 10 -13.24 7.23 10.88
C SER A 10 -12.45 7.44 9.57
N PHE A 11 -11.23 6.91 9.48
CA PHE A 11 -10.56 6.36 8.28
C PHE A 11 -10.89 6.91 6.87
N GLY A 12 -9.97 7.72 6.33
CA GLY A 12 -9.79 7.95 4.88
C GLY A 12 -9.98 9.39 4.43
N GLY A 13 -8.89 10.11 4.19
CA GLY A 13 -8.84 11.39 3.43
C GLY A 13 -9.44 12.63 4.09
N GLN A 14 -10.52 12.49 4.86
CA GLN A 14 -11.11 13.54 5.70
C GLN A 14 -10.84 13.32 7.20
N TYR A 15 -10.04 12.29 7.54
CA TYR A 15 -9.97 11.72 8.88
C TYR A 15 -8.56 11.57 9.46
N GLY A 16 -7.64 12.47 9.11
CA GLY A 16 -6.44 12.85 9.91
C GLY A 16 -5.36 11.79 10.18
N TRP A 17 -5.58 10.50 9.97
CA TRP A 17 -4.61 9.45 10.27
C TRP A 17 -4.04 8.84 8.99
N VAL A 18 -2.80 9.19 8.69
CA VAL A 18 -1.96 8.47 7.75
C VAL A 18 -1.22 7.42 8.54
N SER A 19 -1.27 6.16 8.10
CA SER A 19 -0.53 5.08 8.77
C SER A 19 0.96 5.47 8.88
N PRO A 20 1.61 5.26 10.04
CA PRO A 20 3.05 5.47 10.18
C PRO A 20 3.85 4.80 9.07
N PHE A 21 3.38 3.64 8.59
CA PHE A 21 3.97 2.95 7.46
C PHE A 21 3.97 3.82 6.19
N ILE A 22 2.83 4.39 5.80
CA ILE A 22 2.71 5.24 4.61
C ILE A 22 3.55 6.51 4.74
N ILE A 23 3.69 7.07 5.95
CA ILE A 23 4.58 8.20 6.21
C ILE A 23 6.04 7.83 5.89
N GLU A 24 6.50 6.67 6.39
CA GLU A 24 7.87 6.20 6.14
C GLU A 24 8.09 5.82 4.67
N VAL A 25 7.09 5.26 3.99
CA VAL A 25 7.14 4.98 2.55
C VAL A 25 7.32 6.26 1.75
N ARG A 26 6.57 7.31 2.07
CA ARG A 26 6.72 8.60 1.41
C ARG A 26 8.11 9.20 1.64
N ARG A 27 8.66 9.09 2.85
CA ARG A 27 10.05 9.52 3.13
C ARG A 27 11.08 8.71 2.34
N TYR A 28 10.91 7.39 2.28
CA TYR A 28 11.78 6.50 1.50
C TYR A 28 11.76 6.84 0.00
N LEU A 29 10.59 7.24 -0.52
CA LEU A 29 10.40 7.62 -1.92
C LEU A 29 10.68 9.11 -2.20
N ASP A 30 11.09 9.87 -1.18
CA ASP A 30 11.34 11.32 -1.25
C ASP A 30 10.15 12.14 -1.75
N LEU A 31 8.94 11.85 -1.23
CA LEU A 31 7.68 12.46 -1.66
C LEU A 31 7.09 13.43 -0.63
N HIS A 32 6.77 14.65 -1.07
CA HIS A 32 5.99 15.58 -0.28
C HIS A 32 4.52 15.13 -0.12
N PRO A 33 3.77 15.65 0.89
CA PRO A 33 2.39 15.20 1.16
C PRO A 33 1.39 15.47 0.03
N ASP A 34 1.68 16.45 -0.79
CA ASP A 34 0.93 16.86 -1.98
C ASP A 34 1.37 16.12 -3.25
N GLU A 35 2.41 15.28 -3.18
CA GLU A 35 3.00 14.54 -4.30
C GLU A 35 2.60 13.06 -4.30
N LEU A 36 1.32 12.81 -4.04
CA LEU A 36 0.77 11.47 -4.10
C LEU A 36 0.64 10.97 -5.55
N PRO A 37 0.68 9.65 -5.79
CA PRO A 37 0.55 9.07 -7.13
C PRO A 37 -0.66 9.58 -7.93
N SER A 38 -1.79 9.83 -7.28
CA SER A 38 -3.02 10.34 -7.90
C SER A 38 -2.91 11.79 -8.36
N LYS A 39 -1.93 12.54 -7.85
CA LYS A 39 -1.68 13.95 -8.14
C LYS A 39 -0.49 14.14 -9.08
N GLN A 40 0.39 13.15 -9.18
CA GLN A 40 1.53 13.13 -10.09
C GLN A 40 1.49 11.88 -10.99
N PRO A 41 0.77 11.93 -12.12
CA PRO A 41 0.66 10.76 -13.00
C PRO A 41 1.99 10.25 -13.55
N ASP A 42 2.97 11.13 -13.74
CA ASP A 42 4.26 10.82 -14.36
C ASP A 42 5.13 9.89 -13.50
N MET A 43 4.91 9.84 -12.18
CA MET A 43 5.64 8.93 -11.28
C MET A 43 5.03 7.52 -11.21
N ILE A 44 3.79 7.34 -11.66
CA ILE A 44 3.08 6.05 -11.54
C ILE A 44 3.88 4.90 -12.16
N PRO A 45 4.45 5.04 -13.37
CA PRO A 45 5.24 3.96 -13.96
C PRO A 45 6.42 3.52 -13.09
N LEU A 46 7.12 4.48 -12.48
CA LEU A 46 8.26 4.22 -11.60
C LEU A 46 7.81 3.49 -10.33
N LEU A 47 6.71 3.93 -9.72
CA LEU A 47 6.16 3.30 -8.52
C LEU A 47 5.67 1.87 -8.79
N VAL A 48 5.05 1.63 -9.94
CA VAL A 48 4.63 0.28 -10.36
C VAL A 48 5.84 -0.64 -10.50
N GLU A 49 6.94 -0.18 -11.10
CA GLU A 49 8.16 -1.01 -11.19
C GLU A 49 8.78 -1.30 -9.82
N LYS A 50 8.83 -0.29 -8.93
CA LYS A 50 9.30 -0.48 -7.55
C LYS A 50 8.41 -1.46 -6.78
N ALA A 51 7.08 -1.35 -6.94
CA ALA A 51 6.12 -2.26 -6.31
C ALA A 51 6.28 -3.68 -6.83
N ALA A 52 6.37 -3.87 -8.15
CA ALA A 52 6.59 -5.17 -8.78
C ALA A 52 7.90 -5.82 -8.30
N GLN A 53 8.98 -5.04 -8.22
CA GLN A 53 10.26 -5.51 -7.70
C GLN A 53 10.17 -5.93 -6.22
N GLY A 54 9.52 -5.11 -5.39
CA GLY A 54 9.31 -5.42 -3.98
C GLY A 54 8.47 -6.68 -3.74
N ILE A 55 7.44 -6.92 -4.56
CA ILE A 55 6.65 -8.16 -4.54
C ILE A 55 7.55 -9.37 -4.82
N ILE A 56 8.40 -9.30 -5.85
CA ILE A 56 9.33 -10.37 -6.22
C ILE A 56 10.32 -10.65 -5.08
N GLU A 57 10.88 -9.61 -4.46
CA GLU A 57 11.83 -9.75 -3.35
C GLU A 57 11.20 -10.42 -2.12
N GLU A 58 9.98 -10.02 -1.75
CA GLU A 58 9.24 -10.64 -0.65
C GLU A 58 8.89 -12.09 -0.95
N GLY A 59 8.43 -12.38 -2.17
CA GLY A 59 8.15 -13.74 -2.60
C GLY A 59 9.39 -14.63 -2.57
N LYS A 60 10.54 -14.12 -3.01
CA LYS A 60 11.82 -14.85 -2.96
C LYS A 60 12.22 -15.21 -1.53
N GLN A 61 12.05 -14.31 -0.57
CA GLN A 61 12.40 -14.55 0.84
C GLN A 61 11.62 -15.72 1.47
N ILE A 62 10.40 -15.98 0.99
CA ILE A 62 9.50 -17.01 1.53
C ILE A 62 9.34 -18.23 0.61
N GLY A 63 10.15 -18.34 -0.46
CA GLY A 63 10.10 -19.45 -1.41
C GLY A 63 8.89 -19.45 -2.35
N LYS A 64 8.26 -18.29 -2.57
CA LYS A 64 7.08 -18.06 -3.43
C LYS A 64 7.42 -17.28 -4.70
N GLN A 65 8.62 -17.49 -5.26
CA GLN A 65 9.14 -16.70 -6.37
C GLN A 65 8.22 -16.72 -7.62
N LEU A 66 7.73 -17.89 -8.04
CA LEU A 66 6.88 -18.02 -9.23
C LEU A 66 5.59 -17.19 -9.09
N GLU A 67 4.88 -17.36 -7.97
CA GLU A 67 3.67 -16.60 -7.65
C GLU A 67 3.99 -15.08 -7.62
N ALA A 68 5.14 -14.70 -7.08
CA ALA A 68 5.54 -13.30 -7.00
C ALA A 68 5.85 -12.68 -8.37
N GLU A 69 6.49 -13.42 -9.26
CA GLU A 69 6.73 -13.01 -10.64
C GLU A 69 5.41 -12.87 -11.42
N GLU A 70 4.45 -13.77 -11.22
CA GLU A 70 3.11 -13.68 -11.80
C GLU A 70 2.37 -12.42 -11.33
N LEU A 71 2.29 -12.20 -10.01
CA LEU A 71 1.63 -11.00 -9.45
C LEU A 71 2.30 -9.71 -9.93
N ALA A 72 3.64 -9.68 -9.97
CA ALA A 72 4.41 -8.55 -10.45
C ALA A 72 4.18 -8.30 -11.95
N SER A 73 4.03 -9.36 -12.76
CA SER A 73 3.70 -9.25 -14.18
C SER A 73 2.34 -8.59 -14.38
N ILE A 74 1.31 -9.05 -13.66
CA ILE A 74 -0.05 -8.48 -13.72
C ILE A 74 -0.02 -6.99 -13.38
N LEU A 75 0.75 -6.59 -12.36
CA LEU A 75 0.88 -5.19 -11.99
C LEU A 75 1.58 -4.35 -13.07
N ARG A 76 2.67 -4.88 -13.66
CA ARG A 76 3.43 -4.21 -14.73
C ARG A 76 2.62 -3.98 -16.00
N GLU A 77 1.68 -4.86 -16.33
CA GLU A 77 0.77 -4.67 -17.48
C GLU A 77 -0.07 -3.39 -17.36
N LYS A 78 -0.33 -2.93 -16.13
CA LYS A 78 -1.13 -1.72 -15.85
C LYS A 78 -0.30 -0.46 -15.71
N LYS A 79 1.03 -0.56 -15.77
CA LYS A 79 1.99 0.52 -15.52
C LYS A 79 1.67 1.85 -16.21
N ASN A 80 1.25 1.80 -17.47
CA ASN A 80 1.01 2.99 -18.30
C ASN A 80 -0.49 3.31 -18.46
N LYS A 81 -1.36 2.71 -17.64
CA LYS A 81 -2.82 2.84 -17.75
C LYS A 81 -3.41 3.93 -16.85
N GLY A 82 -2.57 4.63 -16.08
CA GLY A 82 -2.98 5.68 -15.15
C GLY A 82 -3.33 5.14 -13.76
N ILE A 83 -3.54 6.04 -12.79
CA ILE A 83 -3.69 5.69 -11.37
C ILE A 83 -4.92 4.84 -11.11
N GLU A 84 -6.01 5.10 -11.83
CA GLU A 84 -7.27 4.38 -11.69
C GLU A 84 -7.12 2.88 -11.95
N GLU A 85 -6.55 2.52 -13.10
CA GLU A 85 -6.31 1.13 -13.50
C GLU A 85 -5.24 0.45 -12.62
N VAL A 86 -4.20 1.19 -12.24
CA VAL A 86 -3.16 0.68 -11.33
C VAL A 86 -3.74 0.41 -9.94
N TRP A 87 -4.53 1.33 -9.40
CA TRP A 87 -5.17 1.18 -8.10
C TRP A 87 -6.13 -0.02 -8.08
N GLN A 88 -6.98 -0.15 -9.11
CA GLN A 88 -7.89 -1.30 -9.25
C GLN A 88 -7.12 -2.62 -9.31
N CYS A 89 -5.99 -2.64 -10.02
CA CYS A 89 -5.09 -3.79 -10.06
C CYS A 89 -4.50 -4.10 -8.68
N CYS A 90 -3.99 -3.10 -7.95
CA CYS A 90 -3.50 -3.27 -6.59
C CYS A 90 -4.59 -3.83 -5.66
N ALA A 91 -5.82 -3.31 -5.74
CA ALA A 91 -6.96 -3.79 -4.97
C ALA A 91 -7.30 -5.25 -5.32
N TYR A 92 -7.30 -5.60 -6.61
CA TYR A 92 -7.46 -6.96 -7.08
C TYR A 92 -6.39 -7.89 -6.52
N LEU A 93 -5.11 -7.56 -6.68
CA LEU A 93 -3.98 -8.37 -6.18
C LEU A 93 -4.02 -8.54 -4.67
N TYR A 94 -4.40 -7.50 -3.93
CA TYR A 94 -4.58 -7.58 -2.48
C TYR A 94 -5.80 -8.44 -2.07
N SER A 95 -6.79 -8.62 -2.94
CA SER A 95 -7.96 -9.46 -2.66
C SER A 95 -7.73 -10.96 -2.93
N LEU A 96 -6.68 -11.31 -3.67
CA LEU A 96 -6.33 -12.69 -3.95
C LEU A 96 -5.85 -13.40 -2.67
N GLU A 97 -6.14 -14.70 -2.57
CA GLU A 97 -5.54 -15.54 -1.53
C GLU A 97 -4.07 -15.85 -1.86
N SER A 98 -3.24 -14.81 -1.85
CA SER A 98 -1.84 -14.85 -2.23
C SER A 98 -0.92 -14.66 -1.02
N PHE A 99 0.38 -14.92 -1.21
CA PHE A 99 1.36 -14.52 -0.21
C PHE A 99 1.36 -13.01 0.04
N LEU A 100 1.10 -12.20 -1.00
CA LEU A 100 1.15 -10.74 -0.91
C LEU A 100 0.14 -10.21 0.10
N TYR A 101 -1.11 -10.68 0.04
CA TYR A 101 -2.14 -10.35 1.03
C TYR A 101 -1.73 -10.77 2.46
N LYS A 102 -1.22 -11.99 2.62
CA LYS A 102 -0.83 -12.55 3.93
C LYS A 102 0.33 -11.75 4.53
N THR A 103 1.36 -11.46 3.74
CA THR A 103 2.55 -10.71 4.15
C THR A 103 2.24 -9.26 4.46
N LEU A 104 1.47 -8.57 3.61
CA LEU A 104 1.04 -7.19 3.88
C LEU A 104 0.27 -7.09 5.18
N ASN A 105 -0.72 -7.96 5.40
CA ASN A 105 -1.50 -7.93 6.65
C ASN A 105 -0.69 -8.28 7.88
N ALA A 106 0.22 -9.24 7.79
CA ALA A 106 1.15 -9.54 8.88
C ALA A 106 1.98 -8.31 9.23
N ASN A 107 2.56 -7.64 8.23
CA ASN A 107 3.36 -6.44 8.42
C ASN A 107 2.54 -5.27 9.01
N MET A 108 1.33 -5.04 8.51
CA MET A 108 0.46 -3.95 8.99
C MET A 108 0.04 -4.12 10.45
N ARG A 109 -0.05 -5.35 10.96
CA ARG A 109 -0.31 -5.61 12.40
C ARG A 109 0.85 -5.19 13.30
N LEU A 110 2.09 -5.17 12.77
CA LEU A 110 3.27 -4.74 13.52
C LEU A 110 3.42 -3.22 13.57
N VAL A 111 2.77 -2.50 12.66
CA VAL A 111 2.89 -1.03 12.57
C VAL A 111 2.34 -0.40 13.85
N GLY A 112 3.18 0.39 14.52
CA GLY A 112 2.87 1.00 15.81
C GLY A 112 3.34 0.20 17.03
N ASN A 113 3.79 -1.05 16.84
CA ASN A 113 4.55 -1.76 17.87
C ASN A 113 5.99 -1.22 17.94
N LYS A 114 6.40 -0.70 19.10
CA LYS A 114 7.74 -0.12 19.33
C LYS A 114 8.84 -1.19 19.39
N GLU A 115 8.55 -2.36 19.94
CA GLU A 115 9.55 -3.43 20.11
C GLU A 115 9.92 -4.05 18.76
N GLU A 116 8.95 -4.11 17.85
CA GLU A 116 9.07 -4.71 16.53
C GLU A 116 9.22 -3.65 15.42
N GLU A 117 9.55 -2.41 15.78
CA GLU A 117 9.57 -1.28 14.85
C GLU A 117 10.53 -1.51 13.67
N HIS A 118 11.70 -2.07 13.96
CA HIS A 118 12.70 -2.42 12.97
C HIS A 118 12.18 -3.43 11.93
N ILE A 119 11.27 -4.33 12.31
CA ILE A 119 10.74 -5.38 11.44
C ILE A 119 9.90 -4.75 10.33
N TRP A 120 8.92 -3.92 10.70
CA TRP A 120 8.03 -3.31 9.71
C TRP A 120 8.73 -2.20 8.92
N ARG A 121 9.68 -1.48 9.51
CA ARG A 121 10.49 -0.49 8.78
C ARG A 121 11.32 -1.12 7.68
N ASN A 122 11.88 -2.30 7.90
CA ASN A 122 12.64 -3.02 6.86
C ASN A 122 11.79 -3.42 5.65
N LYS A 123 10.45 -3.47 5.81
CA LYS A 123 9.50 -3.76 4.74
C LYS A 123 9.05 -2.53 3.95
N VAL A 124 9.49 -1.32 4.35
CA VAL A 124 9.16 -0.08 3.64
C VAL A 124 9.69 -0.10 2.19
N GLN A 125 10.91 -0.59 1.98
CA GLN A 125 11.50 -0.60 0.64
C GLN A 125 10.83 -1.61 -0.32
N THR A 126 10.29 -2.72 0.21
CA THR A 126 9.69 -3.80 -0.59
C THR A 126 8.18 -3.66 -0.71
N LEU A 127 7.45 -3.60 0.41
CA LEU A 127 5.99 -3.52 0.44
C LEU A 127 5.47 -2.08 0.32
N GLY A 128 6.32 -1.10 0.55
CA GLY A 128 5.94 0.31 0.58
C GLY A 128 5.33 0.83 -0.71
N PRO A 129 6.03 0.73 -1.86
CA PRO A 129 5.50 1.24 -3.13
C PRO A 129 4.14 0.64 -3.49
N PHE A 130 3.95 -0.67 -3.28
CA PHE A 130 2.65 -1.31 -3.47
C PHE A 130 1.59 -0.76 -2.50
N SER A 131 1.94 -0.64 -1.22
CA SER A 131 1.03 -0.12 -0.19
C SER A 131 0.61 1.33 -0.46
N LEU A 132 1.52 2.16 -1.00
CA LEU A 132 1.22 3.54 -1.37
C LEU A 132 0.22 3.58 -2.55
N LEU A 133 0.46 2.78 -3.60
CA LEU A 133 -0.44 2.68 -4.74
C LEU A 133 -1.82 2.14 -4.33
N LEU A 134 -1.91 1.23 -3.36
CA LEU A 134 -3.18 0.71 -2.85
C LEU A 134 -3.90 1.73 -1.93
N TRP A 135 -3.14 2.49 -1.14
CA TRP A 135 -3.69 3.44 -0.17
C TRP A 135 -4.23 4.71 -0.84
N ASP A 136 -3.60 5.17 -1.93
CA ASP A 136 -3.96 6.39 -2.65
C ASP A 136 -5.12 6.19 -3.62
N ASP A 137 -6.32 5.94 -3.07
CA ASP A 137 -7.55 5.67 -3.83
C ASP A 137 -8.05 6.91 -4.62
N PRO A 138 -8.02 6.89 -5.96
CA PRO A 138 -8.48 8.00 -6.78
C PRO A 138 -10.01 8.19 -6.77
N TYR A 139 -10.77 7.18 -6.33
CA TYR A 139 -12.24 7.17 -6.30
C TYR A 139 -12.83 7.64 -4.98
N ASN A 140 -12.00 7.95 -3.98
CA ASN A 140 -12.41 8.24 -2.61
C ASN A 140 -13.07 9.63 -2.45
N LYS A 141 -14.10 9.91 -3.25
CA LYS A 141 -14.82 11.18 -3.27
C LYS A 141 -16.11 11.17 -2.47
N LYS A 142 -16.69 10.01 -2.09
CA LYS A 142 -17.89 9.94 -1.23
C LYS A 142 -17.96 8.62 -0.47
N VAL A 143 -17.63 8.62 0.82
CA VAL A 143 -18.01 7.52 1.73
C VAL A 143 -19.54 7.44 1.70
N LYS A 144 -20.11 6.29 1.39
CA LYS A 144 -21.53 6.04 1.64
C LYS A 144 -21.68 5.81 3.14
N PRO A 145 -22.23 6.75 3.93
CA PRO A 145 -22.52 6.47 5.33
C PRO A 145 -23.56 5.34 5.41
N ASN A 146 -23.46 4.50 6.44
CA ASN A 146 -24.41 3.42 6.77
C ASN A 146 -24.31 2.10 5.98
N ILE A 147 -23.10 1.65 5.62
CA ILE A 147 -22.89 0.27 5.17
C ILE A 147 -22.60 -0.61 6.39
N VAL A 148 -23.41 -1.65 6.59
CA VAL A 148 -23.11 -2.71 7.57
C VAL A 148 -22.26 -3.76 6.89
N LEU A 149 -21.07 -4.01 7.43
CA LEU A 149 -20.14 -5.04 6.97
C LEU A 149 -19.92 -6.07 8.08
N TYR A 150 -19.76 -7.33 7.68
CA TYR A 150 -19.43 -8.42 8.59
C TYR A 150 -18.03 -8.95 8.25
N ARG A 151 -17.21 -9.22 9.27
CA ARG A 151 -15.91 -9.87 9.14
C ARG A 151 -15.86 -11.00 10.17
N GLY A 152 -15.73 -12.23 9.68
CA GLY A 152 -15.57 -13.44 10.49
C GLY A 152 -14.14 -13.70 10.93
#